data_AF-A0A2D3UXT4-F1
#
_entry.id   AF-A0A2D3UXT4-F1
#
_cell.length_a   1.000
_cell.length_b   1.000
_cell.length_c   1.000
_cell.angle_alpha   90.00
_cell.angle_beta   90.00
_cell.angle_gamma   90.00
#
_symmetry.space_group_name_H-M   'P 1'
#
loop_
_entity.id
_entity.type
_entity.pdbx_description
1 polymer ?
#
loop_
_entity_poly.entity_id
_entity_poly.type
_entity_poly.pdbx_seq_one_letter_code
_entity_poly.pdbx_strand_id
1 'polypeptide(L)'
;MSSAVHMKAAACSLTASGLDFKDLYKLAHTELARSKVISRCRSGDGTWIHRNQYGPQVIRFSGIAVKFGFGVDMQQAETQAYHYRHADNSCLVIPQVLDYFMVPGTEGIFETGFLVMEYVCGRTVQDLPKDDKQRIAPRVANAMKYLETIKPPDLSRPGPPIKDGVPCGYLWSDTGPGRSFNTFNEMNTWLDQ
;
A
#
# COMPACT_ATOMS: atom_id res chain seq x y z
N MET A 1 -17.47 -19.46 26.66
CA MET A 1 -16.03 -19.17 26.89
C MET A 1 -15.26 -19.96 25.83
N SER A 2 -14.90 -19.32 24.71
CA SER A 2 -13.54 -18.81 24.39
C SER A 2 -12.48 -19.93 24.35
N SER A 3 -11.58 -20.09 23.38
CA SER A 3 -11.27 -19.53 22.06
C SER A 3 -10.04 -20.34 21.62
N ALA A 4 -9.94 -20.77 20.36
CA ALA A 4 -8.66 -21.08 19.71
C ALA A 4 -8.88 -21.41 18.22
N VAL A 5 -9.11 -20.39 17.40
CA VAL A 5 -8.90 -20.53 15.94
C VAL A 5 -7.41 -20.34 15.69
N HIS A 6 -6.69 -21.45 15.57
CA HIS A 6 -5.33 -21.49 15.03
C HIS A 6 -5.42 -21.80 13.54
N MET A 7 -5.27 -20.79 12.69
CA MET A 7 -4.82 -20.99 11.30
C MET A 7 -3.60 -20.11 11.06
N LYS A 8 -2.43 -20.76 11.19
CA LYS A 8 -1.13 -20.24 10.79
C LYS A 8 -1.14 -19.98 9.29
N ALA A 9 -0.82 -18.74 8.89
CA ALA A 9 -0.41 -18.43 7.54
C ALA A 9 0.80 -19.29 7.17
N ALA A 10 0.75 -19.89 5.98
CA ALA A 10 1.81 -20.75 5.46
C ALA A 10 3.13 -19.96 5.37
N ALA A 11 4.16 -20.47 6.05
CA ALA A 11 5.49 -19.91 6.03
C ALA A 11 6.11 -20.03 4.63
N CYS A 12 6.35 -18.91 3.97
CA CYS A 12 7.20 -18.85 2.79
C CYS A 12 8.66 -18.99 3.26
N SER A 13 9.32 -20.08 2.90
CA SER A 13 10.69 -20.41 3.29
C SER A 13 11.68 -19.37 2.76
N LEU A 14 12.34 -18.64 3.67
CA LEU A 14 13.40 -17.67 3.36
C LEU A 14 14.76 -18.26 3.76
N THR A 15 15.64 -18.42 2.78
CA THR A 15 17.06 -18.75 2.99
C THR A 15 17.83 -17.54 3.51
N ALA A 16 18.77 -17.83 4.41
CA ALA A 16 19.46 -16.88 5.26
C ALA A 16 20.43 -15.93 4.53
N SER A 17 20.29 -14.64 4.80
CA SER A 17 21.40 -13.69 5.02
C SER A 17 20.87 -12.35 5.53
N GLY A 18 21.18 -12.00 6.79
CA GLY A 18 21.12 -10.63 7.33
C GLY A 18 19.74 -10.08 7.70
N LEU A 19 19.50 -9.98 9.03
CA LEU A 19 18.31 -9.46 9.75
C LEU A 19 17.07 -10.38 9.72
N ASP A 20 16.66 -10.82 10.90
CA ASP A 20 15.43 -11.59 11.10
C ASP A 20 14.21 -10.75 10.68
N PHE A 21 13.15 -11.40 10.22
CA PHE A 21 11.85 -10.80 9.92
C PHE A 21 11.35 -9.94 11.10
N LYS A 22 11.61 -10.39 12.34
CA LYS A 22 11.29 -9.64 13.56
C LYS A 22 12.15 -8.38 13.76
N ASP A 23 13.38 -8.38 13.25
CA ASP A 23 14.26 -7.23 13.34
C ASP A 23 13.77 -6.12 12.43
N LEU A 24 13.36 -6.41 11.19
CA LEU A 24 12.83 -5.39 10.28
C LEU A 24 11.49 -4.81 10.76
N TYR A 25 10.63 -5.62 11.38
CA TYR A 25 9.37 -5.16 11.97
C TYR A 25 9.61 -4.20 13.15
N LYS A 26 10.63 -4.45 13.98
CA LYS A 26 11.04 -3.55 15.07
C LYS A 26 11.83 -2.34 14.59
N LEU A 27 12.57 -2.51 13.50
CA LEU A 27 13.49 -1.51 12.97
C LEU A 27 12.79 -0.47 12.11
N ALA A 28 11.61 -0.77 11.55
CA ALA A 28 10.87 0.08 10.60
C ALA A 28 10.74 1.57 11.01
N HIS A 29 10.98 1.95 12.25
CA HIS A 29 10.88 3.33 12.74
C HIS A 29 12.23 4.01 13.05
N THR A 30 13.37 3.39 12.71
CA THR A 30 14.71 3.92 13.01
C THR A 30 15.44 4.37 11.74
N GLU A 31 16.28 5.42 11.85
CA GLU A 31 17.10 5.90 10.72
C GLU A 31 18.01 4.80 10.13
N LEU A 32 18.54 3.92 10.98
CA LEU A 32 19.36 2.78 10.56
C LEU A 32 18.57 1.82 9.67
N ALA A 33 17.30 1.57 9.99
CA ALA A 33 16.44 0.70 9.21
C ALA A 33 16.04 1.31 7.87
N ARG A 34 15.64 2.59 7.90
CA ARG A 34 15.32 3.35 6.69
C ARG A 34 16.51 3.34 5.73
N SER A 35 17.72 3.56 6.25
CA SER A 35 18.96 3.48 5.46
C SER A 35 19.17 2.11 4.80
N LYS A 36 18.89 1.02 5.52
CA LYS A 36 18.96 -0.34 4.97
C LYS A 36 17.89 -0.58 3.91
N VAL A 37 16.65 -0.16 4.15
CA VAL A 37 15.55 -0.24 3.17
C VAL A 37 15.93 0.51 1.89
N ILE A 38 16.42 1.75 2.02
CA ILE A 38 16.89 2.57 0.89
C ILE A 38 17.99 1.83 0.11
N SER A 39 19.01 1.32 0.81
CA SER A 39 20.14 0.62 0.19
C SER A 39 19.67 -0.61 -0.60
N ARG A 40 18.77 -1.42 -0.05
CA ARG A 40 18.22 -2.61 -0.72
C ARG A 40 17.35 -2.26 -1.92
N CYS A 41 16.49 -1.24 -1.80
CA CYS A 41 15.68 -0.77 -2.92
C CYS A 41 16.54 -0.25 -4.08
N ARG A 42 17.60 0.52 -3.79
CA ARG A 42 18.51 1.08 -4.80
C ARG A 42 19.39 0.03 -5.47
N SER A 43 19.90 -0.92 -4.70
CA SER A 43 20.71 -2.04 -5.24
C SER A 43 19.87 -3.10 -5.94
N GLY A 44 18.55 -3.11 -5.70
CA GLY A 44 17.65 -4.14 -6.21
C GLY A 44 17.81 -5.49 -5.51
N ASP A 45 18.36 -5.50 -4.30
CA ASP A 45 18.51 -6.68 -3.45
C ASP A 45 17.15 -7.13 -2.89
N GLY A 46 16.40 -7.85 -3.72
CA GLY A 46 15.08 -8.39 -3.41
C GLY A 46 14.42 -9.01 -4.64
N THR A 47 13.15 -9.43 -4.49
CA THR A 47 12.33 -9.84 -5.64
C THR A 47 11.51 -8.66 -6.11
N TRP A 48 11.62 -8.31 -7.39
CA TRP A 48 10.81 -7.26 -7.98
C TRP A 48 9.38 -7.74 -8.21
N ILE A 49 8.41 -7.01 -7.66
CA ILE A 49 6.98 -7.20 -7.92
C ILE A 49 6.57 -6.31 -9.09
N HIS A 50 7.07 -5.08 -9.12
CA HIS A 50 6.82 -4.12 -10.19
C HIS A 50 8.03 -3.23 -10.40
N ARG A 51 8.41 -3.00 -11.66
CA ARG A 51 9.47 -2.06 -12.05
C ARG A 51 8.90 -1.01 -12.98
N ASN A 52 9.03 0.25 -12.59
CA ASN A 52 8.76 1.41 -13.41
C ASN A 52 9.89 2.41 -13.21
N GLN A 53 10.74 2.57 -14.22
CA GLN A 53 11.93 3.43 -14.13
C GLN A 53 11.62 4.93 -13.96
N TYR A 54 10.38 5.34 -14.23
CA TYR A 54 9.94 6.74 -14.16
C TYR A 54 8.87 6.99 -13.10
N GLY A 55 8.56 6.00 -12.26
CA GLY A 55 7.47 6.11 -11.29
C GLY A 55 7.63 5.16 -10.11
N PRO A 56 6.54 4.89 -9.38
CA PRO A 56 6.58 3.97 -8.26
C PRO A 56 7.00 2.56 -8.68
N GLN A 57 7.96 2.02 -7.96
CA GLN A 57 8.44 0.65 -8.08
C GLN A 57 8.02 -0.15 -6.84
N VAL A 58 7.96 -1.47 -6.95
CA VAL A 58 7.65 -2.35 -5.82
C VAL A 58 8.65 -3.49 -5.78
N ILE A 59 9.40 -3.56 -4.68
CA ILE A 59 10.32 -4.66 -4.39
C ILE A 59 9.88 -5.34 -3.09
N ARG A 60 10.02 -6.66 -3.01
CA ARG A 60 9.86 -7.41 -1.76
C ARG A 60 11.19 -7.97 -1.29
N PHE A 61 11.37 -7.96 0.02
CA PHE A 61 12.45 -8.66 0.68
C PHE A 61 12.05 -8.93 2.14
N SER A 62 12.53 -10.04 2.71
CA SER A 62 12.36 -10.34 4.14
C SER A 62 10.92 -10.18 4.66
N GLY A 63 9.93 -10.68 3.91
CA GLY A 63 8.50 -10.67 4.30
C GLY A 63 7.81 -9.29 4.27
N ILE A 64 8.49 -8.25 3.79
CA ILE A 64 7.92 -6.93 3.54
C ILE A 64 7.91 -6.62 2.05
N ALA A 65 7.01 -5.73 1.65
CA ALA A 65 7.00 -5.08 0.35
C ALA A 65 7.28 -3.59 0.55
N VAL A 66 8.09 -3.02 -0.34
CA VAL A 66 8.41 -1.60 -0.34
C VAL A 66 7.98 -1.04 -1.67
N LYS A 67 6.99 -0.14 -1.64
CA LYS A 67 6.65 0.72 -2.77
C LYS A 67 7.49 1.99 -2.64
N PHE A 68 8.25 2.35 -3.66
CA PHE A 68 9.13 3.52 -3.60
C PHE A 68 9.29 4.19 -4.96
N GLY A 69 9.58 5.49 -4.96
CA GLY A 69 9.76 6.26 -6.20
C GLY A 69 9.04 7.60 -6.14
N PHE A 70 9.07 8.30 -7.29
CA PHE A 70 8.28 9.50 -7.49
C PHE A 70 6.78 9.19 -7.42
N GLY A 71 6.01 10.05 -6.75
CA GLY A 71 4.57 9.87 -6.57
C GLY A 71 4.16 8.81 -5.53
N VAL A 72 5.09 8.31 -4.72
CA VAL A 72 4.75 7.57 -3.49
C VAL A 72 4.61 8.59 -2.38
N ASP A 73 3.37 8.83 -1.95
CA ASP A 73 3.05 9.89 -0.99
C ASP A 73 2.49 9.34 0.34
N MET A 74 2.46 10.22 1.34
CA MET A 74 1.96 9.92 2.68
C MET A 74 0.47 9.58 2.67
N GLN A 75 -0.29 10.11 1.72
CA GLN A 75 -1.73 9.91 1.63
C GLN A 75 -2.08 8.48 1.24
N GLN A 76 -1.26 7.84 0.41
CA GLN A 76 -1.33 6.42 0.11
C GLN A 76 -1.10 5.58 1.39
N ALA A 77 -0.07 5.92 2.17
CA ALA A 77 0.25 5.24 3.41
C ALA A 77 -0.90 5.33 4.42
N GLU A 78 -1.42 6.53 4.67
CA GLU A 78 -2.53 6.74 5.61
C GLU A 78 -3.84 6.13 5.12
N THR A 79 -4.12 6.19 3.81
CA THR A 79 -5.29 5.53 3.24
C THR A 79 -5.23 4.03 3.47
N GLN A 80 -4.09 3.40 3.19
CA GLN A 80 -3.90 1.97 3.43
C GLN A 80 -3.96 1.64 4.92
N ALA A 81 -3.31 2.40 5.79
CA ALA A 81 -3.34 2.21 7.24
C ALA A 81 -4.76 2.37 7.80
N TYR A 82 -5.55 3.32 7.29
CA TYR A 82 -6.95 3.48 7.65
C TYR A 82 -7.76 2.24 7.29
N HIS A 83 -7.67 1.76 6.05
CA HIS A 83 -8.42 0.58 5.62
C HIS A 83 -7.97 -0.69 6.35
N TYR A 84 -6.68 -0.85 6.65
CA TYR A 84 -6.19 -1.94 7.49
C TYR A 84 -6.84 -1.96 8.88
N ARG A 85 -6.98 -0.81 9.53
CA ARG A 85 -7.59 -0.70 10.86
C ARG A 85 -9.08 -0.99 10.90
N HIS A 86 -9.78 -0.81 9.77
CA HIS A 86 -11.25 -0.87 9.73
C HIS A 86 -11.79 -2.06 8.90
N ALA A 87 -10.94 -2.76 8.16
CA ALA A 87 -11.31 -3.96 7.44
C ALA A 87 -11.33 -5.19 8.36
N ASP A 88 -12.32 -6.05 8.14
CA ASP A 88 -12.36 -7.41 8.64
C ASP A 88 -11.50 -8.28 7.71
N ASN A 89 -10.41 -8.82 8.25
CA ASN A 89 -9.46 -9.67 7.53
C ASN A 89 -10.09 -10.96 6.97
N SER A 90 -11.26 -11.39 7.45
CA SER A 90 -11.99 -12.52 6.87
C SER A 90 -12.70 -12.15 5.55
N CYS A 91 -13.01 -10.86 5.36
CA CYS A 91 -13.64 -10.31 4.17
C CYS A 91 -12.60 -9.80 3.16
N LEU A 92 -11.63 -9.03 3.64
CA LEU A 92 -10.59 -8.41 2.81
C LEU A 92 -9.31 -8.21 3.61
N VAL A 93 -8.21 -8.77 3.11
CA VAL A 93 -6.88 -8.57 3.68
C VAL A 93 -6.26 -7.33 3.06
N ILE A 94 -6.01 -6.31 3.89
CA ILE A 94 -5.21 -5.13 3.54
C ILE A 94 -3.84 -5.29 4.20
N PRO A 95 -2.70 -5.10 3.48
CA PRO A 95 -1.40 -5.19 4.11
C PRO A 95 -1.20 -4.07 5.14
N GLN A 96 -0.65 -4.38 6.31
CA GLN A 96 -0.33 -3.35 7.30
C GLN A 96 0.80 -2.44 6.79
N VAL A 97 0.63 -1.13 6.95
CA VAL A 97 1.70 -0.15 6.77
C VAL A 97 2.62 -0.20 8.00
N LEU A 98 3.91 -0.38 7.74
CA LEU A 98 4.95 -0.49 8.77
C LEU A 98 5.72 0.81 8.95
N ASP A 99 5.96 1.55 7.87
CA ASP A 99 6.58 2.88 7.89
C ASP A 99 6.31 3.62 6.58
N TYR A 100 6.38 4.94 6.65
CA TYR A 100 6.45 5.82 5.49
C TYR A 100 7.49 6.91 5.73
N PHE A 101 8.32 7.17 4.74
CA PHE A 101 9.30 8.24 4.79
C PHE A 101 9.66 8.78 3.41
N MET A 102 10.13 10.02 3.40
CA MET A 102 10.64 10.70 2.21
C MET A 102 12.17 10.79 2.29
N VAL A 103 12.81 10.59 1.15
CA VAL A 103 14.22 10.92 0.95
C VAL A 103 14.28 12.12 0.02
N PRO A 104 14.89 13.24 0.46
CA PRO A 104 15.07 14.41 -0.40
C PRO A 104 15.77 14.01 -1.71
N GLY A 105 15.30 14.61 -2.80
CA GLY A 105 15.99 14.51 -4.08
C GLY A 105 17.34 15.22 -4.04
N THR A 106 18.27 14.80 -4.89
CA THR A 106 19.46 15.60 -5.24
C THR A 106 19.17 16.39 -6.50
N GLU A 107 20.02 17.35 -6.88
CA GLU A 107 19.83 18.17 -8.09
C GLU A 107 19.37 17.36 -9.31
N GLY A 108 18.21 17.71 -9.87
CA GLY A 108 17.59 17.04 -11.02
C GLY A 108 16.79 15.77 -10.71
N ILE A 109 16.72 15.34 -9.45
CA ILE A 109 15.96 14.16 -9.00
C ILE A 109 14.86 14.64 -8.04
N PHE A 110 13.62 14.23 -8.30
CA PHE A 110 12.51 14.51 -7.39
C PHE A 110 12.67 13.76 -6.06
N GLU A 111 12.01 14.27 -5.01
CA GLU A 111 11.95 13.54 -3.75
C GLU A 111 11.38 12.13 -3.95
N THR A 112 11.91 11.18 -3.19
CA THR A 112 11.54 9.77 -3.30
C THR A 112 10.80 9.34 -2.05
N GLY A 113 9.54 8.95 -2.20
CA GLY A 113 8.79 8.33 -1.11
C GLY A 113 9.08 6.85 -0.99
N PHE A 114 8.99 6.34 0.23
CA PHE A 114 9.08 4.93 0.58
C PHE A 114 7.89 4.56 1.45
N LEU A 115 7.05 3.67 0.97
CA LEU A 115 5.96 3.03 1.70
C LEU A 115 6.37 1.59 2.00
N VAL A 116 6.66 1.31 3.27
CA VAL A 116 7.03 -0.01 3.77
C VAL A 116 5.80 -0.68 4.34
N MET A 117 5.48 -1.89 3.88
CA MET A 117 4.28 -2.61 4.26
C MET A 117 4.52 -4.12 4.35
N GLU A 118 3.63 -4.82 5.03
CA GLU A 118 3.61 -6.27 5.01
C GLU A 118 3.50 -6.82 3.58
N TYR A 119 4.19 -7.93 3.29
CA TYR A 119 4.00 -8.64 2.05
C TYR A 119 2.90 -9.71 2.20
N VAL A 120 1.79 -9.54 1.49
CA VAL A 120 0.74 -10.57 1.39
C VAL A 120 1.14 -11.59 0.33
N CYS A 121 1.40 -12.82 0.77
CA CYS A 121 1.74 -13.91 -0.14
C CYS A 121 0.53 -14.33 -1.00
N GLY A 122 0.73 -14.45 -2.30
CA GLY A 122 -0.32 -14.88 -3.22
C GLY A 122 0.06 -14.74 -4.69
N ARG A 123 -0.93 -14.98 -5.56
CA ARG A 123 -0.85 -14.72 -7.00
C ARG A 123 -1.72 -13.52 -7.34
N THR A 124 -1.27 -12.68 -8.26
CA THR A 124 -2.12 -11.58 -8.75
C THR A 124 -3.23 -12.14 -9.63
N VAL A 125 -4.35 -11.41 -9.76
CA VAL A 125 -5.43 -11.81 -10.66
C VAL A 125 -4.93 -11.92 -12.10
N GLN A 126 -3.98 -11.07 -12.51
CA GLN A 126 -3.41 -11.07 -13.86
C GLN A 126 -2.72 -12.40 -14.19
N ASP A 127 -1.99 -12.96 -13.24
CA ASP A 127 -1.19 -14.19 -13.41
C ASP A 127 -2.01 -15.48 -13.35
N LEU A 128 -3.29 -15.40 -12.98
CA LEU A 128 -4.15 -16.58 -12.88
C LEU A 128 -4.57 -17.11 -14.26
N PRO A 129 -4.65 -18.45 -14.43
CA PRO A 129 -5.31 -19.07 -15.57
C PRO A 129 -6.76 -18.60 -15.71
N LYS A 130 -7.33 -18.69 -16.92
CA LYS A 130 -8.70 -18.23 -17.21
C LYS A 130 -9.75 -18.86 -16.28
N ASP A 131 -9.67 -20.16 -16.04
CA ASP A 131 -10.64 -20.88 -15.21
C ASP A 131 -10.54 -20.45 -13.74
N ASP A 132 -9.32 -20.22 -13.25
CA ASP A 132 -9.09 -19.67 -11.91
C ASP A 132 -9.63 -18.23 -11.79
N LYS A 133 -9.46 -17.38 -12.82
CA LYS A 133 -10.03 -16.02 -12.86
C LYS A 133 -11.55 -16.06 -12.74
N GLN A 134 -12.22 -16.92 -13.50
CA GLN A 134 -13.67 -17.08 -13.44
C GLN A 134 -14.12 -17.54 -12.04
N ARG A 135 -13.39 -18.49 -11.44
CA ARG A 135 -13.68 -19.00 -10.10
C ARG A 135 -13.52 -17.96 -9.00
N ILE A 136 -12.54 -17.05 -9.11
CA ILE A 136 -12.33 -16.01 -8.09
C ILE A 136 -13.14 -14.73 -8.32
N ALA A 137 -13.72 -14.53 -9.51
CA ALA A 137 -14.44 -13.31 -9.85
C ALA A 137 -15.54 -12.93 -8.82
N PRO A 138 -16.38 -13.86 -8.31
CA PRO A 138 -17.34 -13.54 -7.26
C PRO A 138 -16.69 -13.05 -5.97
N ARG A 139 -15.51 -13.60 -5.62
CA ARG A 139 -14.76 -13.17 -4.42
C ARG A 139 -14.20 -11.76 -4.60
N VAL A 140 -13.69 -11.43 -5.78
CA VAL A 140 -13.22 -10.07 -6.11
C VAL A 140 -14.39 -9.09 -6.04
N ALA A 141 -15.55 -9.43 -6.61
CA ALA A 141 -16.75 -8.60 -6.54
C ALA A 141 -17.22 -8.39 -5.09
N ASN A 142 -17.20 -9.43 -4.26
CA ASN A 142 -17.56 -9.32 -2.84
C ASN A 142 -16.55 -8.46 -2.06
N ALA A 143 -15.26 -8.57 -2.35
CA ALA A 143 -14.24 -7.72 -1.73
C ALA A 143 -14.41 -6.25 -2.12
N MET A 144 -14.76 -5.94 -3.37
CA MET A 144 -15.06 -4.57 -3.81
C MET A 144 -16.31 -4.01 -3.09
N LYS A 145 -17.40 -4.79 -3.03
CA LYS A 145 -18.60 -4.41 -2.26
C LYS A 145 -18.31 -4.21 -0.77
N TYR A 146 -17.41 -5.01 -0.21
CA TYR A 146 -17.02 -4.89 1.18
C TYR A 146 -16.32 -3.55 1.47
N LEU A 147 -15.46 -3.07 0.56
CA LEU A 147 -14.81 -1.76 0.70
C LEU A 147 -15.82 -0.62 0.85
N GLU A 148 -16.95 -0.68 0.14
CA GLU A 148 -18.03 0.33 0.25
C GLU A 148 -18.69 0.37 1.64
N THR A 149 -18.57 -0.70 2.42
CA THR A 149 -19.12 -0.77 3.79
C THR A 149 -18.23 -0.08 4.82
N ILE A 150 -16.95 0.12 4.52
CA ILE A 150 -16.00 0.78 5.38
C ILE A 150 -16.33 2.28 5.40
N LYS A 151 -16.73 2.79 6.57
CA LYS A 151 -17.08 4.20 6.71
C LYS A 151 -15.81 5.06 6.61
N PRO A 152 -15.85 6.20 5.89
CA PRO A 152 -14.77 7.17 5.95
C PRO A 152 -14.72 7.80 7.36
N PRO A 153 -13.57 8.38 7.75
CA PRO A 153 -13.46 9.06 9.05
C PRO A 153 -14.38 10.30 9.14
N ASP A 154 -14.67 10.92 7.99
CA ASP A 154 -15.59 12.05 7.86
C ASP A 154 -16.54 11.78 6.69
N LEU A 155 -17.83 11.65 6.99
CA LEU A 155 -18.88 11.39 5.98
C LEU A 155 -19.23 12.62 5.15
N SER A 156 -18.83 13.82 5.55
CA SER A 156 -19.13 15.07 4.86
C SER A 156 -18.13 15.41 3.75
N ARG A 157 -16.97 14.75 3.78
CA ARG A 157 -15.81 15.09 2.96
C ARG A 157 -15.38 13.93 2.05
N PRO A 158 -15.23 14.16 0.73
CA PRO A 158 -14.66 13.16 -0.15
C PRO A 158 -13.12 13.14 -0.09
N GLY A 159 -12.54 12.04 -0.55
CA GLY A 159 -11.09 11.89 -0.70
C GLY A 159 -10.41 11.10 0.42
N PRO A 160 -9.08 11.21 0.54
CA PRO A 160 -8.28 10.45 1.50
C PRO A 160 -8.71 10.71 2.96
N PRO A 161 -8.48 9.75 3.88
CA PRO A 161 -8.88 9.88 5.29
C PRO A 161 -8.11 10.96 6.06
N ILE A 162 -7.03 11.49 5.49
CA ILE A 162 -6.31 12.66 6.04
C ILE A 162 -7.09 13.93 5.71
N LYS A 163 -7.23 14.82 6.70
CA LYS A 163 -7.70 16.19 6.46
C LYS A 163 -6.79 16.87 5.43
N ASP A 164 -7.38 17.59 4.49
CA ASP A 164 -6.67 18.26 3.40
C ASP A 164 -5.91 17.30 2.45
N GLY A 165 -6.22 16.00 2.49
CA GLY A 165 -5.73 15.03 1.52
C GLY A 165 -6.25 15.32 0.10
N VAL A 166 -5.34 15.30 -0.86
CA VAL A 166 -5.60 15.45 -2.30
C VAL A 166 -5.87 14.07 -2.89
N PRO A 167 -7.05 13.81 -3.47
CA PRO A 167 -7.30 12.53 -4.11
C PRO A 167 -6.43 12.37 -5.37
N CYS A 168 -5.81 11.19 -5.53
CA CYS A 168 -4.94 10.88 -6.67
C CYS A 168 -5.34 9.52 -7.28
N GLY A 169 -4.95 9.28 -8.53
CA GLY A 169 -5.15 8.00 -9.23
C GLY A 169 -6.02 8.12 -10.48
N TYR A 170 -6.49 6.99 -11.02
CA TYR A 170 -7.11 6.94 -12.35
C TYR A 170 -8.28 7.91 -12.57
N LEU A 171 -9.11 8.16 -11.56
CA LEU A 171 -10.20 9.14 -11.65
C LEU A 171 -9.69 10.60 -11.59
N TRP A 172 -8.55 10.82 -10.96
CA TRP A 172 -8.05 12.13 -10.55
C TRP A 172 -6.81 12.60 -11.31
N SER A 173 -6.29 11.78 -12.24
CA SER A 173 -4.93 11.82 -12.80
C SER A 173 -3.82 11.45 -11.79
N ASP A 174 -2.61 11.22 -12.31
CA ASP A 174 -1.43 10.93 -11.50
C ASP A 174 -1.03 12.09 -10.59
N THR A 175 -1.37 13.33 -10.97
CA THR A 175 -1.12 14.54 -10.17
C THR A 175 -2.29 14.94 -9.27
N GLY A 176 -3.41 14.20 -9.34
CA GLY A 176 -4.65 14.59 -8.68
C GLY A 176 -5.26 15.87 -9.26
N PRO A 177 -6.34 16.39 -8.63
CA PRO A 177 -6.96 17.67 -9.01
C PRO A 177 -6.14 18.89 -8.52
N GLY A 178 -4.96 18.67 -7.92
CA GLY A 178 -4.14 19.73 -7.32
C GLY A 178 -4.73 20.36 -6.05
N ARG A 179 -5.87 19.86 -5.56
CA ARG A 179 -6.56 20.39 -4.37
C ARG A 179 -7.24 19.30 -3.56
N SER A 180 -7.37 19.52 -2.26
CA SER A 180 -8.30 18.74 -1.44
C SER A 180 -9.73 19.21 -1.69
N PHE A 181 -10.69 18.35 -1.39
CA PHE A 181 -12.10 18.71 -1.38
C PHE A 181 -12.59 18.64 0.06
N ASN A 182 -13.25 19.70 0.53
CA ASN A 182 -13.85 19.76 1.85
C ASN A 182 -15.31 19.30 1.83
N THR A 183 -15.96 19.31 0.67
CA THR A 183 -17.35 18.89 0.49
C THR A 183 -17.56 18.11 -0.80
N PHE A 184 -18.61 17.29 -0.87
CA PHE A 184 -19.04 16.64 -2.11
C PHE A 184 -19.42 17.63 -3.21
N ASN A 185 -19.93 18.81 -2.85
CA ASN A 185 -20.26 19.84 -3.82
C ASN A 185 -19.00 20.35 -4.55
N GLU A 186 -17.93 20.64 -3.80
CA GLU A 186 -16.64 21.05 -4.38
C GLU A 186 -16.05 19.98 -5.32
N MET A 187 -16.21 18.70 -4.98
CA MET A 187 -15.77 17.59 -5.81
C MET A 187 -16.59 17.48 -7.09
N ASN A 188 -17.92 17.50 -6.98
CA ASN A 188 -18.82 17.41 -8.14
C ASN A 188 -18.60 18.59 -9.09
N THR A 189 -18.50 19.82 -8.58
CA THR A 189 -18.20 20.99 -9.40
C THR A 189 -16.87 20.88 -10.15
N TRP A 190 -15.88 20.16 -9.61
CA TRP A 190 -14.61 19.91 -10.31
C TRP A 190 -14.74 18.82 -11.37
N LEU A 191 -15.52 17.76 -11.11
CA LEU A 191 -15.77 16.68 -12.07
C LEU A 191 -16.62 17.12 -13.26
N ASP A 192 -17.47 18.13 -13.08
CA ASP A 192 -18.35 18.66 -14.13
C ASP A 192 -17.65 19.69 -15.06
N GLN A 193 -16.36 19.95 -14.86
CA GLN A 193 -15.54 20.83 -15.70
C GLN A 193 -14.81 20.05 -16.79
#